data_AF-A0A7S2F6S8-F1
#
_entry.id   AF-A0A7S2F6S8-F1
#
_cell.length_a   1.000
_cell.length_b   1.000
_cell.length_c   1.000
_cell.angle_alpha   90.00
_cell.angle_beta   90.00
_cell.angle_gamma   90.00
#
_symmetry.space_group_name_H-M   'P 1'
#
loop_
_entity.id
_entity.type
_entity.pdbx_description
1 polymer ?
#
loop_
_entity_poly.entity_id
_entity_poly.type
_entity_poly.pdbx_seq_one_letter_code
_entity_poly.pdbx_strand_id
1 'polypeptide(L)'
;MAETSSENAKSLPSTGIESTESLPTTPNGLREAGNVAVKEKKFRLAAHMYTLAIDMLTQGLPRSNDAGMIEPKLLFQCNTESEGSLAKILSNRSLAHLKLSDHQAALEDALSCIQAEPSFEKGHLRVVFALDKLNAPLPMQLEAIERGIAACVTGDLLKMQQQKLRAQVDSVATPSSANTKREGSADDPLLKTREVAQDVSDPRRFIALADLGAAYAVGAHGVT
;
A
#
# COMPACT_ATOMS: atom_id res chain seq x y z
N MET A 1 -63.95 -28.70 29.91
CA MET A 1 -62.64 -29.38 29.73
C MET A 1 -62.81 -30.33 28.56
N ALA A 2 -62.12 -30.26 27.42
CA ALA A 2 -61.15 -29.34 26.86
C ALA A 2 -61.32 -29.41 25.33
N GLU A 3 -61.09 -28.29 24.65
CA GLU A 3 -60.93 -28.17 23.20
C GLU A 3 -59.74 -29.00 22.71
N THR A 4 -59.81 -29.57 21.50
CA THR A 4 -58.66 -29.57 20.57
C THR A 4 -59.12 -29.82 19.15
N SER A 5 -59.02 -28.76 18.34
CA SER A 5 -59.14 -28.71 16.89
C SER A 5 -58.05 -29.54 16.21
N SER A 6 -58.41 -30.33 15.20
CA SER A 6 -57.47 -30.93 14.24
C SER A 6 -57.45 -30.04 12.99
N GLU A 7 -56.51 -29.10 12.96
CA GLU A 7 -56.18 -28.33 11.76
C GLU A 7 -55.27 -29.16 10.85
N ASN A 8 -55.74 -29.35 9.63
CA ASN A 8 -55.09 -30.08 8.55
C ASN A 8 -53.95 -29.22 7.99
N ALA A 9 -52.71 -29.47 8.44
CA ALA A 9 -51.52 -28.75 7.99
C ALA A 9 -51.20 -29.11 6.52
N LYS A 10 -51.41 -28.14 5.62
CA LYS A 10 -50.92 -28.17 4.23
C LYS A 10 -49.41 -28.36 4.23
N SER A 11 -48.95 -29.44 3.59
CA SER A 11 -47.56 -29.68 3.25
C SER A 11 -47.02 -28.56 2.35
N LEU A 12 -46.07 -27.79 2.86
CA LEU A 12 -45.22 -26.92 2.04
C LEU A 12 -44.22 -27.79 1.25
N PRO A 13 -43.96 -27.48 -0.03
CA PRO A 13 -42.99 -28.22 -0.82
C PRO A 13 -41.58 -27.97 -0.29
N SER A 14 -40.85 -29.05 -0.03
CA SER A 14 -39.43 -29.05 0.28
C SER A 14 -38.67 -28.45 -0.90
N THR A 15 -38.32 -27.17 -0.81
CA THR A 15 -37.35 -26.57 -1.71
C THR A 15 -36.00 -27.20 -1.40
N GLY A 16 -35.58 -28.12 -2.27
CA GLY A 16 -34.27 -28.72 -2.25
C GLY A 16 -33.19 -27.64 -2.27
N ILE A 17 -32.50 -27.50 -1.14
CA ILE A 17 -31.16 -26.90 -1.12
C ILE A 17 -30.20 -28.06 -1.42
N GLU A 18 -30.20 -28.52 -2.67
CA GLU A 18 -29.12 -29.37 -3.19
C GLU A 18 -28.01 -28.47 -3.70
N SER A 19 -27.13 -28.10 -2.78
CA SER A 19 -25.75 -27.73 -3.08
C SER A 19 -24.91 -27.81 -1.81
N THR A 20 -24.87 -29.00 -1.20
CA THR A 20 -23.80 -29.34 -0.26
C THR A 20 -22.54 -29.65 -1.06
N GLU A 21 -21.97 -28.66 -1.74
CA GLU A 21 -20.53 -28.69 -1.99
C GLU A 21 -19.89 -28.65 -0.60
N SER A 22 -19.37 -29.80 -0.16
CA SER A 22 -18.65 -29.89 1.11
C SER A 22 -17.54 -28.86 1.10
N LEU A 23 -17.55 -27.94 2.07
CA LEU A 23 -16.52 -26.91 2.19
C LEU A 23 -15.13 -27.56 2.16
N PRO A 24 -14.14 -27.00 1.43
CA PRO A 24 -12.80 -27.58 1.40
C PRO A 24 -12.24 -27.72 2.81
N THR A 25 -11.74 -28.91 3.14
CA THR A 25 -11.24 -29.24 4.50
C THR A 25 -9.73 -29.12 4.62
N THR A 26 -9.04 -28.70 3.56
CA THR A 26 -7.58 -28.52 3.56
C THR A 26 -7.22 -27.04 3.37
N PRO A 27 -6.12 -26.56 3.99
CA PRO A 27 -5.69 -25.16 3.82
C PRO A 27 -5.46 -24.78 2.35
N ASN A 28 -4.90 -25.71 1.56
CA ASN A 28 -4.71 -25.51 0.12
C ASN A 28 -6.03 -25.49 -0.66
N GLY A 29 -7.00 -26.33 -0.30
CA GLY A 29 -8.33 -26.30 -0.92
C GLY A 29 -9.05 -24.99 -0.65
N LEU A 30 -8.98 -24.47 0.59
CA LEU A 30 -9.53 -23.17 0.95
C LEU A 30 -8.83 -22.02 0.23
N ARG A 31 -7.50 -22.07 0.11
CA ARG A 31 -6.72 -21.12 -0.70
C ARG A 31 -7.21 -21.09 -2.15
N GLU A 32 -7.47 -22.24 -2.75
CA GLU A 32 -7.94 -22.32 -4.14
C GLU A 32 -9.37 -21.83 -4.29
N ALA A 33 -10.29 -22.17 -3.37
CA ALA A 33 -11.63 -21.60 -3.32
C ALA A 33 -11.58 -20.06 -3.19
N GLY A 34 -10.69 -19.52 -2.35
CA GLY A 34 -10.43 -18.09 -2.25
C GLY A 34 -9.94 -17.49 -3.58
N ASN A 35 -9.02 -18.16 -4.28
CA ASN A 35 -8.52 -17.72 -5.58
C ASN A 35 -9.63 -17.71 -6.65
N VAL A 36 -10.54 -18.69 -6.63
CA VAL A 36 -11.73 -18.70 -7.50
C VAL A 36 -12.61 -17.49 -7.19
N ALA A 37 -12.92 -17.25 -5.91
CA ALA A 37 -13.69 -16.09 -5.50
C ALA A 37 -13.06 -14.75 -5.92
N VAL A 38 -11.72 -14.62 -5.87
CA VAL A 38 -11.01 -13.43 -6.38
C VAL A 38 -11.24 -13.24 -7.89
N LYS A 39 -11.16 -14.31 -8.69
CA LYS A 39 -11.42 -14.25 -10.14
C LYS A 39 -12.86 -13.79 -10.43
N GLU A 40 -13.80 -14.21 -9.59
CA GLU A 40 -15.21 -13.79 -9.65
C GLU A 40 -15.47 -12.41 -9.03
N LYS A 41 -14.42 -11.70 -8.56
CA LYS A 41 -14.51 -10.40 -7.87
C LYS A 41 -15.30 -10.43 -6.56
N LYS A 42 -15.51 -11.61 -5.97
CA LYS A 42 -16.16 -11.81 -4.67
C LYS A 42 -15.12 -11.69 -3.55
N PHE A 43 -14.57 -10.48 -3.36
CA PHE A 43 -13.43 -10.27 -2.45
C PHE A 43 -13.72 -10.57 -0.98
N ARG A 44 -14.95 -10.33 -0.49
CA ARG A 44 -15.35 -10.70 0.88
C ARG A 44 -15.32 -12.21 1.10
N LEU A 45 -15.85 -12.97 0.13
CA LEU A 45 -15.83 -14.43 0.17
C LEU A 45 -14.39 -14.95 0.11
N ALA A 46 -13.56 -14.36 -0.76
CA ALA A 46 -12.14 -14.70 -0.84
C ALA A 46 -11.42 -14.49 0.50
N ALA A 47 -11.59 -13.31 1.12
CA ALA A 47 -11.02 -13.01 2.43
C ALA A 47 -11.47 -14.02 3.49
N HIS A 48 -12.75 -14.41 3.51
CA HIS A 48 -13.27 -15.43 4.41
C HIS A 48 -12.59 -16.79 4.21
N MET A 49 -12.48 -17.26 2.97
CA MET A 49 -11.81 -18.54 2.66
C MET A 49 -10.33 -18.54 3.07
N TYR A 50 -9.62 -17.43 2.86
CA TYR A 50 -8.25 -17.29 3.30
C TYR A 50 -8.13 -17.25 4.83
N THR A 51 -9.05 -16.59 5.53
CA THR A 51 -9.08 -16.58 6.99
C THR A 51 -9.25 -17.99 7.54
N LEU A 52 -10.19 -18.78 7.01
CA LEU A 52 -10.34 -20.18 7.41
C LEU A 52 -9.05 -20.98 7.18
N ALA A 53 -8.38 -20.78 6.04
CA ALA A 53 -7.13 -21.47 5.74
C ALA A 53 -6.00 -21.09 6.73
N ILE A 54 -5.89 -19.81 7.08
CA ILE A 54 -4.90 -19.32 8.06
C ILE A 54 -5.23 -19.85 9.45
N ASP A 55 -6.50 -19.84 9.86
CA ASP A 55 -6.92 -20.34 11.17
C ASP A 55 -6.62 -21.83 11.32
N MET A 56 -6.80 -22.61 10.25
CA MET A 56 -6.41 -24.02 10.23
C MET A 56 -4.90 -24.23 10.37
N LEU A 57 -4.08 -23.41 9.70
CA LEU A 57 -2.63 -23.52 9.76
C LEU A 57 -2.06 -23.05 11.10
N THR A 58 -2.68 -22.03 11.71
CA THR A 58 -2.21 -21.37 12.93
C THR A 58 -2.93 -21.87 14.19
N GLN A 59 -3.75 -22.91 14.06
CA GLN A 59 -4.55 -23.45 15.16
C GLN A 59 -3.66 -23.85 16.33
N GLY A 60 -3.96 -23.33 17.52
CA GLY A 60 -3.24 -23.66 18.74
C GLY A 60 -1.91 -22.92 18.94
N LEU A 61 -1.50 -22.04 18.03
CA LEU A 61 -0.33 -21.20 18.25
C LEU A 61 -0.60 -20.17 19.36
N PRO A 62 0.35 -19.98 20.30
CA PRO A 62 0.22 -18.95 21.32
C PRO A 62 0.22 -17.57 20.66
N ARG A 63 -0.71 -16.73 21.12
CA ARG A 63 -0.80 -15.32 20.74
C ARG A 63 -0.17 -14.48 21.85
N SER A 64 0.61 -13.47 21.48
CA SER A 64 1.17 -12.54 22.47
C SER A 64 0.04 -11.83 23.22
N ASN A 65 0.20 -11.69 24.53
CA ASN A 65 -0.79 -11.09 25.43
C ASN A 65 -1.07 -9.62 25.11
N ASP A 66 -0.12 -8.91 24.50
CA ASP A 66 -0.19 -7.45 24.34
C ASP A 66 -0.88 -7.01 23.04
N ALA A 67 -0.88 -7.85 22.01
CA ALA A 67 -1.38 -7.48 20.67
C ALA A 67 -2.20 -8.58 19.97
N GLY A 68 -2.36 -9.76 20.57
CA GLY A 68 -3.03 -10.89 19.93
C GLY A 68 -2.31 -11.45 18.70
N MET A 69 -1.10 -10.95 18.41
CA MET A 69 -0.29 -11.35 17.26
C MET A 69 0.46 -12.65 17.53
N ILE A 70 0.61 -13.45 16.50
CA ILE A 70 1.47 -14.64 16.52
C ILE A 70 2.92 -14.18 16.45
N GLU A 71 3.80 -14.74 17.27
CA GLU A 71 5.21 -14.37 17.25
C GLU A 71 5.84 -14.65 15.87
N PRO A 72 6.72 -13.77 15.35
CA PRO A 72 7.33 -13.95 14.02
C PRO A 72 8.01 -15.32 13.82
N LYS A 73 8.64 -15.84 14.88
CA LYS A 73 9.30 -17.15 14.86
C LYS A 73 8.32 -18.29 14.60
N LEU A 74 7.12 -18.22 15.18
CA LEU A 74 6.08 -19.23 15.01
C LEU A 74 5.46 -19.17 13.62
N LEU A 75 5.28 -17.96 13.07
CA LEU A 75 4.84 -17.78 11.68
C LEU A 75 5.83 -18.39 10.68
N PHE A 76 7.13 -18.18 10.88
CA PHE A 76 8.18 -18.77 10.05
C PHE A 76 8.18 -20.30 10.11
N GLN A 77 8.06 -20.86 11.31
CA GLN A 77 7.99 -22.31 11.48
C GLN A 77 6.75 -22.91 10.81
N CYS A 78 5.57 -22.34 11.07
CA CYS A 78 4.31 -22.77 10.46
C CYS A 78 4.33 -22.67 8.93
N ASN A 79 4.97 -21.63 8.38
CA ASN A 79 5.16 -21.50 6.94
C ASN A 79 6.07 -22.60 6.37
N THR A 80 7.13 -22.95 7.09
CA THR A 80 8.04 -24.05 6.72
C THR A 80 7.29 -25.39 6.72
N GLU A 81 6.52 -25.68 7.77
CA GLU A 81 5.71 -26.90 7.91
C GLU A 81 4.60 -27.00 6.85
N SER A 82 4.08 -25.87 6.39
CA SER A 82 3.07 -25.79 5.33
C SER A 82 3.65 -25.61 3.93
N GLU A 83 4.95 -25.84 3.73
CA GLU A 83 5.65 -25.75 2.43
C GLU A 83 5.44 -24.39 1.71
N GLY A 84 5.47 -23.31 2.49
CA GLY A 84 5.27 -21.95 2.00
C GLY A 84 3.81 -21.60 1.68
N SER A 85 2.84 -22.43 2.09
CA SER A 85 1.42 -22.15 1.85
C SER A 85 0.93 -20.96 2.68
N LEU A 86 1.35 -20.85 3.94
CA LEU A 86 0.94 -19.75 4.83
C LEU A 86 1.25 -18.38 4.22
N ALA A 87 2.49 -18.14 3.78
CA ALA A 87 2.88 -16.87 3.16
C ALA A 87 2.07 -16.56 1.87
N LYS A 88 1.79 -17.57 1.05
CA LYS A 88 0.96 -17.41 -0.15
C LYS A 88 -0.47 -17.00 0.21
N ILE A 89 -1.05 -17.60 1.26
CA ILE A 89 -2.42 -17.28 1.71
C ILE A 89 -2.48 -15.87 2.30
N LEU A 90 -1.53 -15.50 3.18
CA LEU A 90 -1.44 -14.15 3.76
C LEU A 90 -1.32 -13.07 2.68
N SER A 91 -0.46 -13.26 1.68
CA SER A 91 -0.33 -12.30 0.58
C SER A 91 -1.59 -12.18 -0.29
N ASN A 92 -2.33 -13.28 -0.47
CA ASN A 92 -3.59 -13.27 -1.19
C ASN A 92 -4.72 -12.62 -0.39
N ARG A 93 -4.77 -12.84 0.94
CA ARG A 93 -5.72 -12.17 1.83
C ARG A 93 -5.45 -10.66 1.91
N SER A 94 -4.18 -10.26 1.99
CA SER A 94 -3.77 -8.86 1.87
C SER A 94 -4.26 -8.21 0.58
N LEU A 95 -4.15 -8.89 -0.58
CA LEU A 95 -4.73 -8.41 -1.84
C LEU A 95 -6.25 -8.22 -1.74
N ALA A 96 -6.96 -9.18 -1.15
CA ALA A 96 -8.41 -9.11 -0.99
C ALA A 96 -8.81 -7.90 -0.13
N HIS A 97 -8.10 -7.66 0.98
CA HIS A 97 -8.29 -6.48 1.83
C HIS A 97 -8.00 -5.17 1.07
N LEU A 98 -6.94 -5.09 0.27
CA LEU A 98 -6.69 -3.93 -0.61
C LEU A 98 -7.86 -3.68 -1.58
N LYS A 99 -8.48 -4.73 -2.10
CA LYS A 99 -9.66 -4.62 -2.99
C LYS A 99 -10.94 -4.26 -2.25
N LEU A 100 -11.01 -4.52 -0.95
CA LEU A 100 -12.10 -4.14 -0.06
C LEU A 100 -11.91 -2.76 0.58
N SER A 101 -10.82 -2.06 0.25
CA SER A 101 -10.42 -0.80 0.88
C SER A 101 -10.12 -0.89 2.38
N ASP A 102 -9.85 -2.09 2.87
CA ASP A 102 -9.41 -2.34 4.25
C ASP A 102 -7.87 -2.35 4.29
N HIS A 103 -7.29 -1.15 4.20
CA HIS A 103 -5.86 -0.99 4.00
C HIS A 103 -5.03 -1.34 5.25
N GLN A 104 -5.62 -1.22 6.44
CA GLN A 104 -4.97 -1.57 7.69
C GLN A 104 -4.80 -3.08 7.82
N ALA A 105 -5.88 -3.86 7.62
CA ALA A 105 -5.81 -5.32 7.61
C ALA A 105 -4.89 -5.82 6.48
N ALA A 106 -4.90 -5.15 5.33
CA ALA A 106 -3.99 -5.48 4.23
C ALA A 106 -2.51 -5.32 4.61
N LEU A 107 -2.18 -4.27 5.37
CA LEU A 107 -0.82 -4.03 5.85
C LEU A 107 -0.41 -5.08 6.89
N GLU A 108 -1.28 -5.40 7.84
CA GLU A 108 -1.04 -6.43 8.86
C GLU A 108 -0.77 -7.79 8.22
N ASP A 109 -1.60 -8.21 7.26
CA ASP A 109 -1.39 -9.45 6.51
C ASP A 109 -0.07 -9.45 5.73
N ALA A 110 0.29 -8.30 5.12
CA ALA A 110 1.53 -8.17 4.38
C ALA A 110 2.75 -8.27 5.31
N LEU A 111 2.68 -7.70 6.52
CA LEU A 111 3.72 -7.79 7.54
C LEU A 111 3.85 -9.22 8.09
N SER A 112 2.74 -9.88 8.42
CA SER A 112 2.77 -11.30 8.83
C SER A 112 3.31 -12.19 7.70
N CYS A 113 3.03 -11.85 6.45
CA CYS A 113 3.55 -12.57 5.29
C CYS A 113 5.07 -12.51 5.18
N ILE A 114 5.70 -11.34 5.39
CA ILE A 114 7.16 -11.21 5.34
C ILE A 114 7.84 -11.77 6.60
N GLN A 115 7.12 -11.88 7.72
CA GLN A 115 7.60 -12.60 8.90
C GLN A 115 7.59 -14.12 8.66
N ALA A 116 6.55 -14.62 7.99
CA ALA A 116 6.43 -16.03 7.61
C ALA A 116 7.45 -16.44 6.53
N GLU A 117 7.67 -15.59 5.53
CA GLU A 117 8.63 -15.82 4.43
C GLU A 117 9.33 -14.50 4.04
N PRO A 118 10.49 -14.19 4.65
CA PRO A 118 11.21 -12.93 4.40
C PRO A 118 11.63 -12.73 2.94
N SER A 119 11.85 -13.82 2.21
CA SER A 119 12.27 -13.82 0.81
C SER A 119 11.11 -13.61 -0.19
N PHE A 120 9.86 -13.52 0.31
CA PHE A 120 8.69 -13.49 -0.56
C PHE A 120 8.43 -12.11 -1.16
N GLU A 121 8.89 -11.93 -2.39
CA GLU A 121 8.80 -10.66 -3.15
C GLU A 121 7.37 -10.06 -3.15
N LYS A 122 6.34 -10.90 -3.34
CA LYS A 122 4.94 -10.43 -3.35
C LYS A 122 4.49 -9.91 -1.99
N GLY A 123 5.01 -10.43 -0.88
CA GLY A 123 4.71 -9.94 0.47
C GLY A 123 5.17 -8.49 0.63
N HIS A 124 6.42 -8.20 0.26
CA HIS A 124 6.98 -6.85 0.30
C HIS A 124 6.22 -5.86 -0.60
N LEU A 125 5.82 -6.29 -1.80
CA LEU A 125 4.97 -5.45 -2.67
C LEU A 125 3.63 -5.11 -2.03
N ARG A 126 3.01 -6.05 -1.30
CA ARG A 126 1.75 -5.79 -0.58
C ARG A 126 1.93 -4.75 0.52
N VAL A 127 3.06 -4.77 1.25
CA VAL A 127 3.39 -3.74 2.25
C VAL A 127 3.41 -2.37 1.59
N VAL A 128 4.15 -2.21 0.50
CA VAL A 128 4.26 -0.93 -0.22
C VAL A 128 2.88 -0.46 -0.73
N PHE A 129 2.07 -1.34 -1.31
CA PHE A 129 0.73 -0.96 -1.77
C PHE A 129 -0.23 -0.60 -0.63
N ALA A 130 -0.14 -1.28 0.51
CA ALA A 130 -0.94 -0.93 1.68
C ALA A 130 -0.53 0.43 2.25
N LEU A 131 0.79 0.69 2.35
CA LEU A 131 1.32 1.99 2.77
C LEU A 131 0.89 3.13 1.83
N ASP A 132 0.95 2.91 0.52
CA ASP A 132 0.46 3.87 -0.49
C ASP A 132 -1.03 4.19 -0.27
N LYS A 133 -1.86 3.16 -0.05
CA LYS A 133 -3.29 3.33 0.19
C LYS A 133 -3.64 3.96 1.54
N LEU A 134 -2.75 3.84 2.52
CA LEU A 134 -2.83 4.55 3.81
C LEU A 134 -2.29 5.99 3.73
N ASN A 135 -1.86 6.45 2.55
CA ASN A 135 -1.18 7.73 2.35
C ASN A 135 0.07 7.90 3.24
N ALA A 136 0.78 6.80 3.51
CA ALA A 136 2.03 6.86 4.23
C ALA A 136 3.07 7.68 3.45
N PRO A 137 3.95 8.43 4.13
CA PRO A 137 4.95 9.26 3.45
C PRO A 137 5.81 8.46 2.47
N LEU A 138 6.11 9.04 1.30
CA LEU A 138 6.95 8.40 0.27
C LEU A 138 8.30 7.87 0.80
N PRO A 139 9.02 8.55 1.72
CA PRO A 139 10.24 8.01 2.31
C PRO A 139 10.03 6.68 3.05
N MET A 140 8.90 6.53 3.75
CA MET A 140 8.56 5.28 4.45
C MET A 140 8.28 4.14 3.46
N GLN A 141 7.63 4.45 2.34
CA GLN A 141 7.39 3.46 1.27
C GLN A 141 8.69 3.03 0.59
N LEU A 142 9.63 3.97 0.37
CA LEU A 142 10.95 3.69 -0.19
C LEU A 142 11.81 2.85 0.77
N GLU A 143 11.77 3.14 2.07
CA GLU A 143 12.48 2.30 3.04
C GLU A 143 11.92 0.87 3.05
N ALA A 144 10.60 0.72 3.02
CA ALA A 144 9.96 -0.59 2.96
C ALA A 144 10.37 -1.39 1.71
N ILE A 145 10.42 -0.73 0.54
CA ILE A 145 10.81 -1.41 -0.70
C ILE A 145 12.29 -1.78 -0.73
N GLU A 146 13.16 -0.93 -0.18
CA GLU A 146 14.60 -1.20 -0.09
C GLU A 146 14.90 -2.37 0.84
N ARG A 147 14.20 -2.47 1.98
CA ARG A 147 14.26 -3.66 2.85
C ARG A 147 13.80 -4.92 2.11
N GLY A 148 12.74 -4.82 1.31
CA GLY A 148 12.26 -5.94 0.50
C GLY A 148 13.28 -6.39 -0.56
N ILE A 149 13.92 -5.45 -1.25
CA ILE A 149 14.96 -5.77 -2.25
C ILE A 149 16.17 -6.44 -1.58
N ALA A 150 16.57 -5.98 -0.39
CA ALA A 150 17.67 -6.58 0.36
C ALA A 150 17.36 -8.01 0.83
N ALA A 151 16.09 -8.31 1.12
CA ALA A 151 15.65 -9.63 1.60
C ALA A 151 15.40 -10.64 0.46
N CYS A 152 15.09 -10.18 -0.76
CA CYS A 152 14.73 -11.05 -1.87
C CYS A 152 15.92 -11.32 -2.80
N VAL A 153 16.14 -12.60 -3.16
CA VAL A 153 17.18 -12.98 -4.15
C VAL A 153 16.81 -12.49 -5.56
N THR A 154 15.54 -12.61 -5.91
CA THR A 154 14.94 -12.07 -7.14
C THR A 154 13.98 -10.94 -6.76
N GLY A 155 14.22 -9.73 -7.28
CA GLY A 155 13.52 -8.52 -6.84
C GLY A 155 13.09 -7.61 -7.98
N ASP A 156 12.80 -8.17 -9.16
CA ASP A 156 12.51 -7.39 -10.36
C ASP A 156 11.20 -6.59 -10.24
N LEU A 157 10.18 -7.16 -9.60
CA LEU A 157 8.91 -6.46 -9.35
C LEU A 157 9.12 -5.33 -8.32
N LEU A 158 9.94 -5.58 -7.30
CA LEU A 158 10.27 -4.57 -6.29
C LEU A 158 11.08 -3.42 -6.89
N LYS A 159 12.07 -3.72 -7.74
CA LYS A 159 12.85 -2.69 -8.46
C LYS A 159 11.96 -1.85 -9.37
N MET A 160 11.04 -2.48 -10.11
CA MET A 160 10.08 -1.78 -10.95
C MET A 160 9.19 -0.84 -10.13
N GLN A 161 8.71 -1.30 -8.97
CA GLN A 161 7.89 -0.47 -8.09
C GLN A 161 8.72 0.64 -7.42
N GLN A 162 10.00 0.41 -7.11
CA GLN A 162 10.92 1.42 -6.57
C GLN A 162 11.12 2.55 -7.56
N GLN A 163 11.32 2.24 -8.85
CA GLN A 163 11.44 3.24 -9.90
C GLN A 163 10.20 4.14 -9.98
N LYS A 164 9.00 3.56 -9.87
CA LYS A 164 7.74 4.32 -9.85
C LYS A 164 7.64 5.26 -8.65
N LEU A 165 8.01 4.79 -7.46
CA LEU A 165 8.01 5.61 -6.25
C LEU A 165 9.03 6.75 -6.33
N ARG A 166 10.24 6.49 -6.84
CA ARG A 166 11.25 7.54 -7.03
C ARG A 166 10.78 8.62 -8.01
N ALA A 167 10.16 8.23 -9.12
CA ALA A 167 9.57 9.20 -10.05
C ALA A 167 8.46 10.06 -9.42
N GLN A 168 7.71 9.52 -8.45
CA GLN A 168 6.74 10.31 -7.68
C GLN A 168 7.42 11.28 -6.70
N VAL A 169 8.53 10.89 -6.09
CA VAL A 169 9.32 11.81 -5.24
C VAL A 169 9.86 12.96 -6.07
N ASP A 170 10.41 12.68 -7.25
CA ASP A 170 10.97 13.70 -8.14
C ASP A 170 9.89 14.69 -8.63
N SER A 171 8.67 14.20 -8.90
CA SER A 171 7.54 15.07 -9.28
C SER A 171 7.01 15.91 -8.10
N VAL A 172 7.07 15.39 -6.87
CA VAL A 172 6.68 16.12 -5.65
C VAL A 172 7.77 17.08 -5.17
N ALA A 173 9.04 16.83 -5.50
CA ALA A 173 10.14 17.79 -5.32
C ALA A 173 10.09 18.93 -6.35
N THR A 174 9.29 18.78 -7.42
CA THR A 174 9.10 19.78 -8.48
C THR A 174 7.66 20.32 -8.57
N PRO A 175 7.18 21.10 -7.58
CA PRO A 175 6.12 22.07 -7.88
C PRO A 175 6.40 23.45 -7.27
N SER A 176 7.15 24.29 -8.00
CA SER A 176 6.86 25.73 -8.16
C SER A 176 7.75 26.33 -9.27
N SER A 177 7.31 26.20 -10.51
CA SER A 177 7.66 27.16 -11.57
C SER A 177 6.52 27.20 -12.57
N ALA A 178 5.44 27.88 -12.19
CA ALA A 178 4.37 28.25 -13.11
C ALA A 178 3.61 29.49 -12.62
N ASN A 179 4.22 30.66 -12.76
CA ASN A 179 3.62 31.88 -13.33
C ASN A 179 4.69 32.97 -13.31
N THR A 180 5.28 33.34 -14.43
CA THR A 180 4.70 34.36 -15.30
C THR A 180 5.31 34.24 -16.70
N LYS A 181 4.45 34.38 -17.71
CA LYS A 181 4.74 34.58 -19.13
C LYS A 181 6.16 35.10 -19.41
N ARG A 182 6.95 34.31 -20.15
CA ARG A 182 8.04 34.86 -20.96
C ARG A 182 7.48 35.15 -22.34
N GLU A 183 6.92 36.34 -22.48
CA GLU A 183 6.93 37.04 -23.76
C GLU A 183 8.38 37.52 -23.97
N GLY A 184 8.90 37.28 -25.18
CA GLY A 184 10.23 37.73 -25.55
C GLY A 184 10.26 39.23 -25.79
N SER A 185 11.24 39.90 -25.20
CA SER A 185 11.86 41.11 -25.77
C SER A 185 13.17 41.36 -25.01
N ALA A 186 14.16 41.87 -25.73
CA ALA A 186 15.47 42.20 -25.22
C ALA A 186 15.39 43.37 -24.22
N ASP A 187 15.11 43.07 -22.95
CA ASP A 187 15.17 44.05 -21.87
C ASP A 187 16.18 43.58 -20.83
N ASP A 188 17.22 44.38 -20.62
CA ASP A 188 18.28 44.15 -19.66
C ASP A 188 17.70 43.83 -18.26
N PRO A 189 17.93 42.62 -17.73
CA PRO A 189 17.39 42.22 -16.43
C PRO A 189 17.86 43.12 -15.28
N LEU A 190 18.97 43.85 -15.41
CA LEU A 190 19.43 44.81 -14.40
C LEU A 190 18.56 46.07 -14.34
N LEU A 191 18.02 46.53 -15.48
CA LEU A 191 17.17 47.73 -15.53
C LEU A 191 15.86 47.51 -14.76
N LYS A 192 15.22 46.35 -14.93
CA LYS A 192 13.98 45.99 -14.20
C LYS A 192 14.22 45.86 -12.69
N THR A 193 15.33 45.24 -12.29
CA THR A 193 15.69 45.13 -10.87
C THR A 193 15.97 46.50 -10.25
N ARG A 194 16.59 47.41 -11.02
CA ARG A 194 16.84 48.79 -10.58
C ARG A 194 15.55 49.59 -10.39
N GLU A 195 14.57 49.45 -11.28
CA GLU A 195 13.28 50.13 -11.16
C GLU A 195 12.54 49.71 -9.87
N VAL A 196 12.48 48.40 -9.58
CA VAL A 196 11.86 47.86 -8.36
C VAL A 196 12.62 48.28 -7.10
N ALA A 197 13.95 48.41 -7.16
CA ALA A 197 14.76 48.90 -6.05
C ALA A 197 14.51 50.40 -5.73
N GLN A 198 14.12 51.19 -6.74
CA GLN A 198 13.87 52.63 -6.61
C GLN A 198 12.43 52.95 -6.18
N ASP A 199 11.48 52.03 -6.37
CA ASP A 199 10.11 52.19 -5.90
C ASP A 199 9.99 51.90 -4.39
N VAL A 200 9.87 52.97 -3.59
CA VAL A 200 9.75 52.91 -2.13
C VAL A 200 8.47 52.20 -1.67
N SER A 201 7.46 52.12 -2.53
CA SER A 201 6.17 51.49 -2.22
C SER A 201 6.08 50.01 -2.61
N ASP A 202 7.04 49.48 -3.39
CA ASP A 202 7.03 48.07 -3.77
C ASP A 202 7.56 47.17 -2.63
N PRO A 203 6.78 46.16 -2.16
CA PRO A 203 7.20 45.25 -1.09
C PRO A 203 8.43 44.41 -1.45
N ARG A 204 8.78 44.29 -2.74
CA ARG A 204 9.95 43.56 -3.25
C ARG A 204 11.23 44.41 -3.28
N ARG A 205 11.14 45.70 -2.96
CA ARG A 205 12.28 46.63 -2.98
C ARG A 205 13.49 46.11 -2.22
N PHE A 206 13.29 45.49 -1.06
CA PHE A 206 14.39 44.97 -0.24
C PHE A 206 15.16 43.83 -0.93
N ILE A 207 14.45 42.96 -1.67
CA ILE A 207 15.05 41.86 -2.43
C ILE A 207 15.77 42.43 -3.66
N ALA A 208 15.13 43.37 -4.36
CA ALA A 208 15.71 44.02 -5.54
C ALA A 208 16.99 44.81 -5.20
N LEU A 209 17.05 45.48 -4.04
CA LEU A 209 18.26 46.15 -3.56
C LEU A 209 19.41 45.17 -3.29
N ALA A 210 19.11 44.00 -2.72
CA ALA A 210 20.10 42.96 -2.46
C ALA A 210 20.66 42.37 -3.76
N ASP A 211 19.78 42.04 -4.71
CA ASP A 211 20.16 41.51 -6.02
C ASP A 211 20.99 42.53 -6.84
N LEU A 212 20.61 43.81 -6.79
CA LEU A 212 21.36 44.90 -7.41
C LEU A 212 22.76 45.03 -6.79
N GLY A 213 22.86 44.95 -5.45
CA GLY A 213 24.13 44.99 -4.73
C GLY A 213 25.05 43.82 -5.09
N ALA A 214 24.49 42.61 -5.18
CA ALA A 214 25.23 41.42 -5.60
C ALA A 214 25.74 41.53 -7.05
N ALA A 215 24.91 42.05 -7.97
CA ALA A 215 25.31 42.25 -9.36
C ALA A 215 26.45 43.26 -9.52
N TYR A 216 26.44 44.38 -8.78
CA TYR A 216 27.55 45.32 -8.77
C TYR A 216 28.82 44.77 -8.10
N ALA A 217 28.67 43.93 -7.07
CA ALA A 217 29.81 43.29 -6.41
C ALA A 217 30.53 42.28 -7.32
N VAL A 218 29.77 41.54 -8.13
CA VAL A 218 30.35 40.58 -9.11
C VAL A 218 31.09 41.32 -10.25
N GLY A 219 30.67 42.54 -10.60
CA GLY A 219 31.39 43.38 -11.57
C GLY A 219 32.75 43.92 -11.09
N ALA A 220 33.04 43.88 -9.80
CA ALA A 220 34.31 44.34 -9.22
C ALA A 220 35.43 43.28 -9.27
N HIS A 221 35.08 42.01 -9.51
CA HIS A 221 36.05 40.93 -9.75
C HIS A 221 36.08 40.62 -11.24
N GLY A 222 36.74 41.50 -12.00
CA GLY A 222 36.87 41.40 -13.44
C GLY A 222 37.47 40.07 -13.89
N VAL A 223 36.70 39.34 -14.70
CA VAL A 223 37.25 38.49 -15.77
C VAL A 223 36.96 39.23 -17.07
N THR A 224 37.96 39.99 -17.53
CA THR A 224 38.16 40.26 -18.96
C THR A 224 38.84 39.06 -19.59
#